data_AF-A0AAJ1CTW7-F1
#
_entry.id   AF-A0AAJ1CTW7-F1
#
_cell.length_a   1.000
_cell.length_b   1.000
_cell.length_c   1.000
_cell.angle_alpha   90.00
_cell.angle_beta   90.00
_cell.angle_gamma   90.00
#
_symmetry.space_group_name_H-M   'P 1'
#
loop_
_entity.id
_entity.type
_entity.pdbx_description
1 polymer ?
#
loop_
_entity_poly.entity_id
_entity_poly.type
_entity_poly.pdbx_seq_one_letter_code
_entity_poly.pdbx_strand_id
1 'polypeptide(L)'
;MKKIKQIIMKTGKDAHGDIIEKKLLKIVMQQIKRNDMLSYFEHDFRNPPIGKTVNADLKKLKDKNYIVRGKFLLFEENDIGKVDFSKKKIAQKIAKKMY
;
A
#
# COMPACT_ATOMS: atom_id res chain seq x y z
N MET A 1 3.73 12.83 -9.18
CA MET A 1 2.65 11.86 -8.79
C MET A 1 1.28 12.13 -9.43
N LYS A 2 0.88 11.32 -10.41
CA LYS A 2 -0.50 11.25 -10.95
C LYS A 2 -1.48 10.65 -9.95
N LYS A 3 -2.71 11.19 -9.86
CA LYS A 3 -3.76 10.76 -8.91
C LYS A 3 -4.93 10.08 -9.62
N ILE A 4 -5.29 8.85 -9.21
CA ILE A 4 -6.38 8.06 -9.77
C ILE A 4 -7.33 7.65 -8.63
N LYS A 5 -8.65 7.74 -8.84
CA LYS A 5 -9.63 7.23 -7.85
C LYS A 5 -9.92 5.77 -8.16
N GLN A 6 -9.82 4.89 -7.17
CA GLN A 6 -9.99 3.45 -7.36
C GLN A 6 -10.88 2.85 -6.28
N ILE A 7 -11.64 1.81 -6.65
CA ILE A 7 -12.29 0.90 -5.71
C ILE A 7 -11.27 -0.18 -5.36
N ILE A 8 -10.92 -0.29 -4.09
CA ILE A 8 -9.91 -1.22 -3.58
C ILE A 8 -10.56 -2.58 -3.30
N MET A 9 -11.74 -2.54 -2.69
CA MET A 9 -12.43 -3.74 -2.24
C MET A 9 -13.94 -3.48 -2.14
N LYS A 10 -14.76 -4.51 -2.33
CA LYS A 10 -16.22 -4.49 -2.20
C LYS A 10 -16.69 -5.69 -1.38
N THR A 11 -17.76 -5.55 -0.61
CA THR A 11 -18.44 -6.69 0.05
C THR A 11 -19.14 -7.58 -0.97
N GLY A 12 -19.13 -8.88 -0.73
CA GLY A 12 -19.68 -9.88 -1.63
C GLY A 12 -18.71 -11.03 -1.84
N LYS A 13 -19.02 -11.90 -2.80
CA LYS A 13 -18.12 -12.97 -3.23
C LYS A 13 -17.03 -12.37 -4.12
N ASP A 14 -15.77 -12.60 -3.79
CA ASP A 14 -14.65 -12.18 -4.64
C ASP A 14 -14.42 -13.15 -5.81
N ALA A 15 -13.38 -12.89 -6.62
CA ALA A 15 -13.05 -13.72 -7.78
C ALA A 15 -12.60 -15.15 -7.40
N HIS A 16 -12.14 -15.35 -6.17
CA HIS A 16 -11.70 -16.65 -5.65
C HIS A 16 -12.82 -17.39 -4.91
N GLY A 17 -13.93 -16.71 -4.66
CA GLY A 17 -15.12 -17.25 -4.04
C GLY A 17 -15.27 -16.94 -2.57
N ASP A 18 -14.38 -16.12 -2.00
CA ASP A 18 -14.38 -15.73 -0.60
C ASP A 18 -15.45 -14.67 -0.33
N ILE A 19 -16.15 -14.81 0.80
CA ILE A 19 -17.16 -13.85 1.22
C ILE A 19 -16.48 -12.71 1.97
N ILE A 20 -16.49 -11.55 1.35
CA ILE A 20 -15.92 -10.33 1.93
C ILE A 20 -16.95 -9.63 2.80
N GLU A 21 -16.71 -9.64 4.11
CA GLU A 21 -17.52 -8.94 5.09
C GLU A 21 -17.13 -7.47 5.27
N LYS A 22 -18.10 -6.65 5.72
CA LYS A 22 -17.88 -5.23 6.06
C LYS A 22 -16.76 -5.02 7.10
N LYS A 23 -16.56 -5.97 8.01
CA LYS A 23 -15.50 -5.90 9.03
C LYS A 23 -14.11 -5.89 8.39
N LEU A 24 -13.89 -6.71 7.37
CA LEU A 24 -12.65 -6.77 6.61
C LEU A 24 -12.39 -5.45 5.87
N LEU A 25 -13.41 -4.87 5.23
CA LEU A 25 -13.28 -3.55 4.60
C LEU A 25 -12.85 -2.46 5.58
N LYS A 26 -13.36 -2.47 6.82
CA LYS A 26 -12.93 -1.51 7.85
C LYS A 26 -11.45 -1.68 8.20
N ILE A 27 -10.97 -2.91 8.31
CA ILE A 27 -9.56 -3.22 8.59
C ILE A 27 -8.69 -2.71 7.44
N VAL A 28 -9.03 -3.02 6.19
CA VAL A 28 -8.31 -2.57 5.00
C VAL A 28 -8.25 -1.03 4.95
N MET A 29 -9.38 -0.36 5.17
CA MET A 29 -9.42 1.10 5.24
C MET A 29 -8.48 1.65 6.32
N GLN A 30 -8.46 1.05 7.52
CA GLN A 30 -7.59 1.47 8.61
C GLN A 30 -6.11 1.25 8.28
N GLN A 31 -5.76 0.12 7.65
CA GLN A 31 -4.38 -0.16 7.23
C GLN A 31 -3.88 0.89 6.23
N ILE A 32 -4.68 1.21 5.22
CA ILE A 32 -4.33 2.23 4.22
C ILE A 32 -4.17 3.60 4.88
N LYS A 33 -5.07 3.98 5.80
CA LYS A 33 -4.96 5.26 6.52
C LYS A 33 -3.74 5.35 7.43
N ARG A 34 -3.28 4.23 7.99
CA ARG A 34 -2.17 4.21 8.95
C ARG A 34 -0.81 4.30 8.26
N ASN A 35 -0.60 3.53 7.20
CA ASN A 35 0.75 3.28 6.68
C ASN A 35 0.96 3.70 5.21
N ASP A 36 -0.07 4.16 4.51
CA ASP A 36 -0.17 4.09 3.05
C ASP A 36 0.00 2.63 2.54
N MET A 37 -0.73 2.25 1.49
CA MET A 37 -0.61 0.90 0.94
C MET A 37 0.20 0.94 -0.36
N LEU A 38 1.41 0.37 -0.35
CA LEU A 38 2.24 0.25 -1.54
C LEU A 38 1.57 -0.63 -2.59
N SER A 39 1.82 -0.34 -3.86
CA SER A 39 1.23 -1.03 -5.00
C SER A 39 2.31 -1.44 -5.98
N TYR A 40 2.26 -2.70 -6.40
CA TYR A 40 3.28 -3.35 -7.23
C TYR A 40 2.69 -3.80 -8.57
N PHE A 41 3.51 -3.82 -9.62
CA PHE A 41 3.15 -4.46 -10.88
C PHE A 41 3.49 -5.94 -10.76
N GLU A 42 2.45 -6.78 -10.69
CA GLU A 42 2.54 -8.19 -10.28
C GLU A 42 3.08 -8.31 -8.85
N HIS A 43 2.70 -9.35 -8.09
CA HIS A 43 3.09 -9.49 -6.69
C HIS A 43 4.58 -9.84 -6.50
N ASP A 44 5.48 -9.35 -7.38
CA ASP A 44 6.93 -9.51 -7.31
C ASP A 44 7.55 -8.38 -6.48
N PHE A 45 7.98 -8.73 -5.27
CA PHE A 45 8.61 -7.81 -4.32
C PHE A 45 9.99 -7.31 -4.77
N ARG A 46 10.59 -7.92 -5.80
CA ARG A 46 11.87 -7.47 -6.36
C ARG A 46 11.68 -6.22 -7.22
N ASN A 47 10.48 -6.01 -7.73
CA ASN A 47 10.14 -4.80 -8.45
C ASN A 47 9.78 -3.70 -7.45
N PRO A 48 10.29 -2.47 -7.63
CA PRO A 48 9.87 -1.36 -6.79
C PRO A 48 8.36 -1.12 -6.93
N PRO A 49 7.69 -0.60 -5.88
CA PRO A 49 6.29 -0.25 -5.99
C PRO A 49 6.11 0.82 -7.06
N ILE A 50 5.08 0.66 -7.90
CA ILE A 50 4.71 1.61 -8.95
C ILE A 50 3.89 2.79 -8.40
N GLY A 51 3.36 2.64 -7.19
CA GLY A 51 2.55 3.68 -6.57
C GLY A 51 2.18 3.34 -5.13
N LYS A 52 1.29 4.17 -4.58
CA LYS A 52 0.68 3.94 -3.29
C LYS A 52 -0.78 4.34 -3.28
N THR A 53 -1.58 3.63 -2.50
CA THR A 53 -2.97 3.96 -2.23
C THR A 53 -3.07 4.70 -0.90
N VAL A 54 -3.76 5.84 -0.92
CA VAL A 54 -3.93 6.74 0.22
C VAL A 54 -5.40 7.17 0.36
N ASN A 55 -5.73 7.83 1.47
CA ASN A 55 -7.02 8.47 1.70
C ASN A 55 -8.22 7.53 1.47
N ALA A 56 -8.18 6.35 2.10
CA ALA A 56 -9.25 5.37 1.95
C ALA A 56 -10.53 5.78 2.71
N ASP A 57 -11.68 5.58 2.08
CA ASP A 57 -13.02 5.79 2.65
C ASP A 57 -13.92 4.57 2.46
N LEU A 58 -14.74 4.28 3.49
CA LEU A 58 -15.76 3.25 3.42
C LEU A 58 -17.08 3.88 2.96
N LYS A 59 -17.63 3.40 1.85
CA LYS A 59 -18.89 3.91 1.29
C LYS A 59 -19.92 2.79 1.12
N LYS A 60 -21.16 3.08 1.50
CA LYS A 60 -22.31 2.18 1.23
C LYS A 60 -22.82 2.43 -0.20
N LEU A 61 -23.09 1.35 -0.93
CA LEU A 61 -23.68 1.34 -2.25
C LEU A 61 -25.22 1.20 -2.17
N LYS A 62 -25.89 1.44 -3.31
CA LYS A 62 -27.36 1.34 -3.42
C LYS A 62 -27.88 -0.09 -3.18
N ASP A 63 -27.08 -1.09 -3.51
CA ASP A 63 -27.36 -2.54 -3.39
C ASP A 63 -27.08 -3.09 -1.96
N LYS A 64 -27.01 -2.22 -0.94
CA LYS A 64 -26.62 -2.54 0.44
C LYS A 64 -25.18 -3.05 0.62
N ASN A 65 -24.40 -3.19 -0.46
CA ASN A 65 -22.98 -3.52 -0.36
C ASN A 65 -22.16 -2.32 0.15
N TYR A 66 -20.95 -2.59 0.61
CA TYR A 66 -19.97 -1.59 1.00
C TYR A 66 -18.75 -1.69 0.10
N ILE A 67 -18.09 -0.55 -0.12
CA ILE A 67 -16.81 -0.48 -0.82
C ILE A 67 -15.79 0.27 0.01
N VAL A 68 -14.53 -0.07 -0.17
CA VAL A 68 -13.40 0.79 0.18
C VAL A 68 -12.96 1.51 -1.08
N ARG A 69 -13.06 2.83 -1.09
CA ARG A 69 -12.52 3.69 -2.13
C ARG A 69 -11.21 4.29 -1.64
N GLY A 70 -10.24 4.48 -2.53
CA GLY A 70 -9.01 5.22 -2.22
C GLY A 70 -8.53 6.06 -3.39
N LYS A 71 -7.46 6.81 -3.14
CA LYS A 71 -6.71 7.52 -4.16
C LYS A 71 -5.39 6.78 -4.41
N PHE A 72 -5.21 6.29 -5.62
CA PHE A 72 -3.96 5.73 -6.10
C PHE A 72 -3.06 6.88 -6.58
N LEU A 73 -1.84 6.91 -6.07
CA LEU A 73 -0.78 7.85 -6.45
C LEU A 73 0.28 7.06 -7.21
N LEU A 74 0.43 7.33 -8.50
CA LEU A 74 1.49 6.73 -9.31
C LEU A 74 2.80 7.48 -9.05
N PHE A 75 3.89 6.75 -8.81
CA PHE A 75 5.23 7.33 -8.74
C PHE A 75 5.69 7.71 -10.14
N GLU A 76 6.27 8.90 -10.29
CA GLU A 76 6.98 9.34 -11.48
C GLU A 76 8.48 9.39 -11.18
N GLU A 77 9.33 9.39 -12.20
CA GLU A 77 10.80 9.39 -12.03
C GLU A 77 11.29 10.52 -11.10
N ASN A 78 10.65 11.68 -11.19
CA ASN A 78 10.96 12.86 -10.36
C ASN A 78 10.54 12.70 -8.89
N ASP A 79 9.66 11.74 -8.57
CA ASP A 79 9.23 11.46 -7.20
C ASP A 79 10.22 10.52 -6.48
N ILE A 80 11.13 9.86 -7.22
CA ILE A 80 12.15 8.96 -6.67
C ILE A 80 13.31 9.83 -6.18
N GLY A 81 13.48 9.92 -4.86
CA GLY A 81 14.63 10.60 -4.28
C GLY A 81 15.94 10.00 -4.82
N LYS A 82 16.91 10.85 -5.17
CA LYS A 82 18.26 10.38 -5.49
C LYS A 82 18.84 9.72 -4.24
N VAL A 83 19.04 8.41 -4.29
CA VAL A 83 19.80 7.70 -3.25
C VAL A 83 21.24 8.09 -3.43
N ASP A 84 21.75 8.92 -2.52
CA ASP A 84 23.17 9.20 -2.45
C ASP A 84 23.88 7.95 -1.91
N PHE A 85 24.52 7.22 -2.82
CA PHE A 85 25.37 6.08 -2.50
C PHE A 85 26.73 6.50 -1.93
N SER A 86 26.90 7.77 -1.49
CA SER A 86 28.10 8.16 -0.75
C SER A 86 28.35 7.13 0.32
N LYS A 87 29.51 6.46 0.20
CA LYS A 87 29.96 5.40 1.11
C LYS A 87 30.17 6.01 2.49
N LYS A 88 29.08 6.27 3.24
CA LYS A 88 29.18 6.31 4.68
C LYS A 88 29.58 4.89 5.06
N LYS A 89 30.86 4.72 5.39
CA LYS A 89 31.35 3.58 6.16
C LYS A 89 30.37 3.44 7.31
N ILE A 90 29.41 2.51 7.18
CA ILE A 90 28.61 2.07 8.30
C ILE A 90 29.67 1.44 9.19
N ALA A 91 30.08 2.20 10.21
CA ALA A 91 31.00 1.71 11.21
C ALA A 91 30.32 0.51 11.83
N GLN A 92 30.70 -0.69 11.38
CA GLN A 92 30.44 -1.92 12.07
C GLN A 92 31.17 -1.79 13.42
N LYS A 93 30.53 -1.16 14.40
CA LYS A 93 30.82 -1.38 15.81
C LYS A 93 30.34 -2.80 16.13
N ILE A 94 31.04 -3.79 15.57
CA ILE A 94 31.07 -5.12 16.17
C ILE A 94 31.87 -4.90 17.45
N ALA A 95 31.17 -4.85 18.58
CA ALA A 95 31.82 -4.87 19.88
C ALA A 95 32.67 -6.14 19.94
N LYS A 96 34.00 -6.01 19.89
CA LYS A 96 34.90 -7.09 20.30
C LYS A 96 34.56 -7.39 21.76
N LYS A 97 33.90 -8.51 22.02
CA LYS A 97 33.93 -9.13 23.35
C LYS A 97 35.40 -9.37 23.67
N MET A 98 35.91 -8.67 24.69
CA MET A 98 37.19 -9.03 25.31
C MET A 98 36.92 -10.28 26.14
N TYR A 99 37.64 -11.36 25.83
CA TYR A 99 37.88 -12.48 26.74
C TYR A 99 39.20 -12.22 27.45
#